data_AF-A0A3Q3K478-F1
#
_entry.id   AF-A0A3Q3K478-F1
#
_cell.length_a   1.000
_cell.length_b   1.000
_cell.length_c   1.000
_cell.angle_alpha   90.00
_cell.angle_beta   90.00
_cell.angle_gamma   90.00
#
_symmetry.space_group_name_H-M   'P 1'
#
loop_
_entity.id
_entity.type
_entity.pdbx_description
1 polymer ?
#
loop_
_entity_poly.entity_id
_entity_poly.type
_entity_poly.pdbx_seq_one_letter_code
_entity_poly.pdbx_strand_id
1 'polypeptide(L)'
;NNYVGLSSLGHVLVVFGVFGTELTFELPDNDKQCFYEELEKDVRFDIDFQVISGGNYDVDCFVTDPQNNVLYNERKKQYDSFSHTTAMKGDYKVCFSNEFSTFTHKTVYMEFRYGDEVPLMPITRSTALTQLESSCVSIHEILKVVADSQTRYRLREAHDRTKAEHLLERVTYWSFGQTVMLFVIGISQVMLLRSFFTEKKGSVAATT
;
A
#
# COMPACT_ATOMS: atom_id res chain seq x y z
N ASN A 1 17.23 27.79 61.45
CA ASN A 1 18.28 28.43 60.65
C ASN A 1 19.32 27.37 60.31
N ASN A 2 19.29 26.91 59.05
CA ASN A 2 20.33 26.19 58.29
C ASN A 2 21.01 24.96 58.87
N TYR A 3 20.58 23.78 58.39
CA TYR A 3 21.49 22.70 58.02
C TYR A 3 21.14 22.21 56.62
N VAL A 4 22.15 22.23 55.76
CA VAL A 4 22.19 21.74 54.38
C VAL A 4 21.76 20.27 54.35
N GLY A 5 20.74 19.95 53.56
CA GLY A 5 20.24 18.58 53.38
C GLY A 5 19.91 18.33 51.90
N LEU A 6 20.72 17.47 51.28
CA LEU A 6 20.59 16.84 49.95
C LEU A 6 19.32 17.21 49.14
N SER A 7 19.48 18.05 48.12
CA SER A 7 18.52 18.13 47.02
C SER A 7 18.74 16.94 46.09
N SER A 8 17.99 15.87 46.34
CA SER A 8 17.79 14.75 45.41
C SER A 8 17.32 15.28 44.05
N LEU A 9 18.11 15.02 43.00
CA LEU A 9 17.70 15.18 41.60
C LEU A 9 16.63 14.14 41.28
N GLY A 10 15.37 14.45 41.61
CA GLY A 10 14.23 13.71 41.13
C GLY A 10 14.06 13.95 39.63
N HIS A 11 14.49 12.99 38.82
CA HIS A 11 14.12 12.93 37.41
C HIS A 11 12.60 12.80 37.33
N VAL A 12 11.90 13.90 37.03
CA VAL A 12 10.51 13.86 36.59
C VAL A 12 10.54 13.23 35.20
N LEU A 13 10.26 11.93 35.14
CA LEU A 13 10.07 11.22 33.88
C LEU A 13 8.70 11.66 33.34
N VAL A 14 8.70 12.70 32.50
CA VAL A 14 7.51 13.10 31.76
C VAL A 14 7.26 12.03 30.71
N VAL A 15 6.35 11.11 31.01
CA VAL A 15 5.81 10.17 30.02
C VAL A 15 4.90 10.98 29.11
N PHE A 16 5.43 11.42 27.97
CA PHE A 16 4.60 11.88 26.87
C PHE A 16 3.90 10.65 26.29
N GLY A 17 2.60 10.52 26.54
CA GLY A 17 1.76 9.57 25.83
C GLY A 17 1.78 9.93 24.35
N VAL A 18 2.31 9.04 23.51
CA VAL A 18 2.22 9.17 22.06
C VAL A 18 0.84 8.67 21.67
N PHE A 19 -0.06 9.59 21.32
CA PHE A 19 -1.31 9.24 20.63
C PHE A 19 -0.98 9.08 19.15
N GLY A 20 -0.95 7.83 18.67
CA GLY A 20 -0.82 7.54 17.26
C GLY A 20 -2.19 7.55 16.60
N THR A 21 -2.39 8.40 15.59
CA THR A 21 -3.60 8.43 14.74
C THR A 21 -3.50 7.47 13.55
N GLU A 22 -2.35 6.83 13.37
CA GLU A 22 -2.02 5.95 12.24
C GLU A 22 -1.68 4.54 12.76
N LEU A 23 -2.18 3.52 12.07
CA LEU A 23 -1.94 2.12 12.39
C LEU A 23 -1.74 1.31 11.12
N THR A 24 -0.66 0.54 11.07
CA THR A 24 -0.49 -0.52 10.07
C THR A 24 -0.60 -1.86 10.77
N PHE A 25 -1.50 -2.72 10.28
CA PHE A 25 -1.73 -4.03 10.88
C PHE A 25 -1.84 -5.12 9.81
N GLU A 26 -1.54 -6.35 10.23
CA GLU A 26 -1.77 -7.54 9.41
C GLU A 26 -3.15 -8.11 9.71
N LEU A 27 -3.92 -8.33 8.64
CA LEU A 27 -5.24 -8.93 8.64
C LEU A 27 -5.12 -10.35 8.06
N PRO A 28 -5.27 -11.40 8.89
CA PRO A 28 -5.16 -12.79 8.46
C PRO A 28 -6.17 -13.16 7.36
N ASP A 29 -5.94 -14.29 6.70
CA ASP A 29 -6.92 -14.92 5.82
C ASP A 29 -8.16 -15.37 6.61
N ASN A 30 -9.31 -15.26 5.97
CA ASN A 30 -10.61 -15.60 6.56
C ASN A 30 -10.90 -14.91 7.93
N ASP A 31 -10.34 -13.73 8.16
CA ASP A 31 -10.44 -13.03 9.45
C ASP A 31 -10.91 -11.59 9.30
N LYS A 32 -11.34 -11.00 10.42
CA LYS A 32 -11.87 -9.65 10.51
C LYS A 32 -11.38 -8.99 11.80
N GLN A 33 -10.82 -7.80 11.66
CA GLN A 33 -10.37 -6.98 12.79
C GLN A 33 -11.17 -5.69 12.89
N CYS A 34 -11.47 -5.29 14.13
CA CYS A 34 -12.21 -4.06 14.42
C CYS A 34 -11.47 -3.21 15.44
N PHE A 35 -11.47 -1.91 15.20
CA PHE A 35 -10.89 -0.88 16.05
C PHE A 35 -12.02 0.04 16.55
N TYR A 36 -11.85 0.55 17.77
CA TYR A 36 -12.87 1.32 18.48
C TYR A 36 -12.24 2.62 18.98
N GLU A 37 -12.92 3.74 18.77
CA GLU A 37 -12.50 5.04 19.28
C GLU A 37 -13.71 5.74 19.94
N GLU A 38 -13.52 6.25 21.16
CA GLU A 38 -14.56 7.00 21.87
C GLU A 38 -14.54 8.45 21.38
N LEU A 39 -15.65 8.90 20.78
CA LEU A 39 -15.78 10.27 20.26
C LEU A 39 -16.86 11.05 21.00
N GLU A 40 -16.64 12.35 21.17
CA GLU A 40 -17.64 13.29 21.66
C GLU A 40 -18.67 13.63 20.58
N LYS A 41 -19.81 14.20 20.99
CA LYS A 41 -20.87 14.62 20.05
C LYS A 41 -20.42 15.84 19.21
N ASP A 42 -20.89 15.92 17.96
CA ASP A 42 -20.65 17.02 17.02
C ASP A 42 -19.16 17.20 16.63
N VAL A 43 -18.34 16.14 16.76
CA VAL A 43 -16.96 16.08 16.28
C VAL A 43 -16.90 15.50 14.87
N ARG A 44 -16.10 16.11 13.98
CA ARG A 44 -15.78 15.51 12.69
C ARG A 44 -14.65 14.50 12.86
N PHE A 45 -14.81 13.32 12.27
CA PHE A 45 -13.75 12.35 12.10
C PHE A 45 -13.59 11.98 10.63
N ASP A 46 -12.37 11.58 10.29
CA ASP A 46 -11.92 11.17 8.97
C ASP A 46 -11.18 9.84 9.10
N ILE A 47 -11.55 8.86 8.28
CA ILE A 47 -10.92 7.54 8.21
C ILE A 47 -10.36 7.36 6.82
N ASP A 48 -9.05 7.19 6.73
CA ASP A 48 -8.34 6.87 5.50
C ASP A 48 -7.75 5.47 5.62
N PHE A 49 -7.90 4.64 4.59
CA PHE A 49 -7.26 3.33 4.58
C PHE A 49 -6.69 2.97 3.22
N GLN A 50 -5.62 2.18 3.25
CA GLN A 50 -5.00 1.63 2.06
C GLN A 50 -4.48 0.21 2.32
N VAL A 51 -4.77 -0.72 1.42
CA VAL A 51 -4.17 -2.04 1.43
C VAL A 51 -2.76 -1.94 0.84
N ILE A 52 -1.75 -2.22 1.65
CA ILE A 52 -0.33 -2.12 1.29
C ILE A 52 0.13 -3.38 0.56
N SER A 53 -0.33 -4.55 1.00
CA SER A 53 0.08 -5.85 0.46
C SER A 53 -1.00 -6.92 0.65
N GLY A 54 -0.97 -7.97 -0.16
CA GLY A 54 -1.80 -9.18 -0.03
C GLY A 54 -2.88 -9.35 -1.11
N GLY A 55 -2.83 -10.49 -1.82
CA GLY A 55 -3.84 -10.88 -2.82
C GLY A 55 -4.07 -9.83 -3.92
N ASN A 56 -5.33 -9.43 -4.14
CA ASN A 56 -5.74 -8.40 -5.09
C ASN A 56 -5.68 -6.96 -4.53
N TYR A 57 -5.03 -6.77 -3.38
CA TYR A 57 -4.96 -5.49 -2.67
C TYR A 57 -6.33 -4.92 -2.27
N ASP A 58 -7.34 -5.76 -2.07
CA ASP A 58 -8.72 -5.37 -1.72
C ASP A 58 -9.08 -5.71 -0.27
N VAL A 59 -9.97 -4.98 0.37
CA VAL A 59 -10.54 -5.30 1.70
C VAL A 59 -11.98 -4.82 1.79
N ASP A 60 -12.80 -5.49 2.62
CA ASP A 60 -14.13 -5.00 2.96
C ASP A 60 -14.01 -4.11 4.21
N CYS A 61 -14.52 -2.88 4.14
CA CYS A 61 -14.44 -1.89 5.22
C CYS A 61 -15.83 -1.40 5.60
N PHE A 62 -16.13 -1.35 6.90
CA PHE A 62 -17.36 -0.76 7.37
C PHE A 62 -17.21 -0.07 8.72
N VAL A 63 -17.99 0.99 8.90
CA VAL A 63 -17.98 1.84 10.09
C VAL A 63 -19.37 1.83 10.71
N THR A 64 -19.44 1.66 12.03
CA THR A 64 -20.70 1.74 12.78
C THR A 64 -20.63 2.75 13.90
N ASP A 65 -21.76 3.38 14.18
CA ASP A 65 -21.93 4.25 15.34
C ASP A 65 -22.09 3.44 16.66
N PRO A 66 -22.18 4.11 17.82
CA PRO A 66 -22.36 3.46 19.12
C PRO A 66 -23.68 2.68 19.26
N GLN A 67 -24.66 2.94 18.39
CA GLN A 67 -25.93 2.21 18.33
C GLN A 67 -25.91 1.04 17.33
N ASN A 68 -24.74 0.75 16.74
CA ASN A 68 -24.52 -0.22 15.67
C ASN A 68 -25.24 0.10 14.35
N ASN A 69 -25.61 1.36 14.10
CA ASN A 69 -26.04 1.79 12.78
C ASN A 69 -24.82 1.85 11.85
N VAL A 70 -24.97 1.30 10.65
CA VAL A 70 -23.90 1.30 9.64
C VAL A 70 -23.83 2.67 8.98
N LEU A 71 -22.70 3.36 9.15
CA LEU A 71 -22.44 4.68 8.56
C LEU A 71 -21.73 4.58 7.21
N TYR A 72 -20.86 3.57 7.08
CA TYR A 72 -20.09 3.31 5.88
C TYR A 72 -19.96 1.80 5.71
N ASN A 73 -20.08 1.30 4.48
CA ASN A 73 -19.94 -0.12 4.15
C ASN A 73 -19.57 -0.27 2.68
N GLU A 74 -18.29 -0.47 2.44
CA GLU A 74 -17.75 -0.66 1.11
C GLU A 74 -17.00 -1.99 1.03
N ARG A 75 -17.12 -2.64 -0.13
CA ARG A 75 -16.56 -3.98 -0.36
C ARG A 75 -15.46 -3.94 -1.41
N LYS A 76 -14.45 -4.77 -1.21
CA LYS A 76 -13.30 -5.00 -2.09
C LYS A 76 -12.62 -3.70 -2.55
N LYS A 77 -12.39 -2.78 -1.62
CA LYS A 77 -11.69 -1.51 -1.89
C LYS A 77 -10.20 -1.67 -1.66
N GLN A 78 -9.40 -1.03 -2.51
CA GLN A 78 -7.94 -0.98 -2.33
C GLN A 78 -7.50 0.21 -1.49
N TYR A 79 -8.20 1.32 -1.64
CA TYR A 79 -8.09 2.52 -0.84
C TYR A 79 -9.45 3.20 -0.83
N ASP A 80 -9.77 3.89 0.27
CA ASP A 80 -10.89 4.83 0.32
C ASP A 80 -10.72 5.81 1.48
N SER A 81 -11.52 6.88 1.45
CA SER A 81 -11.58 7.90 2.49
C SER A 81 -13.03 8.13 2.90
N PHE A 82 -13.30 8.14 4.21
CA PHE A 82 -14.63 8.37 4.76
C PHE A 82 -14.61 9.45 5.84
N SER A 83 -15.43 10.48 5.64
CA SER A 83 -15.61 11.58 6.59
C SER A 83 -17.02 11.58 7.15
N HIS A 84 -17.15 11.75 8.47
CA HIS A 84 -18.46 11.88 9.10
C HIS A 84 -18.42 12.77 10.34
N THR A 85 -19.56 13.35 10.68
CA THR A 85 -19.74 14.14 11.90
C THR A 85 -20.57 13.34 12.90
N THR A 86 -20.03 13.12 14.10
CA THR A 86 -20.66 12.29 15.13
C THR A 86 -22.00 12.87 15.60
N ALA A 87 -23.08 12.10 15.49
CA ALA A 87 -24.40 12.51 15.97
C ALA A 87 -24.56 12.41 17.49
N MET A 88 -23.78 11.55 18.15
CA MET A 88 -23.84 11.29 19.58
C MET A 88 -22.48 10.88 20.12
N LYS A 89 -22.28 11.07 21.42
CA LYS A 89 -21.09 10.58 22.13
C LYS A 89 -21.11 9.04 22.22
N GLY A 90 -19.96 8.41 22.01
CA GLY A 90 -19.74 7.00 22.31
C GLY A 90 -18.67 6.35 21.44
N ASP A 91 -18.62 5.02 21.48
CA ASP A 91 -17.63 4.24 20.75
C ASP A 91 -18.01 4.04 19.29
N TYR A 92 -17.23 4.64 18.41
CA TYR A 92 -17.31 4.41 16.97
C TYR A 92 -16.41 3.22 16.61
N LYS A 93 -16.92 2.31 15.79
CA LYS A 93 -16.24 1.06 15.42
C LYS A 93 -15.93 1.05 13.94
N VAL A 94 -14.67 0.77 13.60
CA VAL A 94 -14.18 0.58 12.23
C VAL A 94 -13.72 -0.86 12.08
N CYS A 95 -14.25 -1.58 11.11
CA CYS A 95 -13.92 -2.98 10.89
C CYS A 95 -13.39 -3.21 9.47
N PHE A 96 -12.35 -4.04 9.36
CA PHE A 96 -11.78 -4.54 8.12
C PHE A 96 -11.95 -6.05 8.06
N SER A 97 -12.52 -6.56 6.96
CA SER A 97 -12.75 -7.99 6.76
C SER A 97 -11.99 -8.51 5.54
N ASN A 98 -11.31 -9.64 5.76
CA ASN A 98 -10.63 -10.45 4.75
C ASN A 98 -11.24 -11.86 4.66
N GLU A 99 -12.50 -12.03 5.08
CA GLU A 99 -13.24 -13.30 5.04
C GLU A 99 -13.31 -13.92 3.62
N PHE A 100 -13.20 -13.09 2.57
CA PHE A 100 -13.22 -13.54 1.18
C PHE A 100 -11.90 -14.13 0.67
N SER A 101 -10.78 -13.94 1.39
CA SER A 101 -9.48 -14.51 1.00
C SER A 101 -9.19 -15.76 1.82
N THR A 102 -9.09 -16.90 1.14
CA THR A 102 -8.90 -18.21 1.79
C THR A 102 -7.42 -18.57 2.06
N PHE A 103 -6.47 -17.85 1.43
CA PHE A 103 -5.05 -18.24 1.46
C PHE A 103 -4.07 -17.06 1.57
N THR A 104 -4.55 -15.82 1.56
CA THR A 104 -3.68 -14.63 1.55
C THR A 104 -4.06 -13.68 2.67
N HIS A 105 -3.13 -13.44 3.59
CA HIS A 105 -3.19 -12.34 4.54
C HIS A 105 -2.99 -11.00 3.81
N LYS A 106 -3.44 -9.92 4.44
CA LYS A 106 -3.35 -8.56 3.93
C LYS A 106 -2.70 -7.66 4.95
N THR A 107 -1.95 -6.67 4.48
CA THR A 107 -1.42 -5.61 5.33
C THR A 107 -2.19 -4.33 5.03
N VAL A 108 -2.88 -3.80 6.04
CA VAL A 108 -3.74 -2.62 5.89
C VAL A 108 -3.14 -1.48 6.71
N TYR A 109 -2.96 -0.35 6.04
CA TYR A 109 -2.71 0.93 6.68
C TYR A 109 -4.06 1.61 6.91
N MET A 110 -4.28 2.10 8.13
CA MET A 110 -5.43 2.92 8.49
C MET A 110 -4.94 4.16 9.23
N GLU A 111 -5.56 5.28 8.93
CA GLU A 111 -5.44 6.52 9.68
C GLU A 111 -6.83 6.93 10.16
N PHE A 112 -6.97 7.18 11.47
CA PHE A 112 -8.18 7.67 12.09
C PHE A 112 -7.89 9.04 12.69
N ARG A 113 -8.45 10.08 12.08
CA ARG A 113 -8.30 11.47 12.53
C ARG A 113 -9.62 11.93 13.13
N TYR A 114 -9.57 12.56 14.30
CA TYR A 114 -10.72 13.21 14.91
C TYR A 114 -10.30 14.47 15.65
N GLY A 115 -11.20 15.46 15.66
CA GLY A 115 -10.96 16.76 16.29
C GLY A 115 -10.15 17.72 15.41
N ASP A 116 -10.12 18.97 15.84
CA ASP A 116 -9.34 20.01 15.17
C ASP A 116 -7.86 19.83 15.52
N GLU A 117 -7.02 19.68 14.50
CA GLU A 117 -5.57 19.58 14.65
C GLU A 117 -5.02 20.86 15.30
N VAL A 118 -4.52 20.73 16.53
CA VAL A 118 -3.87 21.84 17.26
C VAL A 118 -2.60 22.21 16.49
N PRO A 119 -2.49 23.44 15.96
CA PRO A 119 -1.29 23.84 15.22
C PRO A 119 -0.06 23.74 16.12
N LEU A 120 1.00 23.09 15.62
CA LEU A 120 2.25 22.80 16.35
C LEU A 120 3.07 24.05 16.77
N MET A 121 2.56 25.27 16.58
CA MET A 121 3.24 26.50 17.00
C MET A 121 2.32 27.39 17.86
N PRO A 122 2.80 27.88 19.02
CA PRO A 122 2.06 28.86 19.81
C PRO A 122 2.11 30.22 19.10
N ILE A 123 1.05 30.58 18.39
CA ILE A 123 0.94 31.86 17.68
C ILE A 123 0.66 32.97 18.70
N THR A 124 1.73 33.61 19.20
CA THR A 124 1.64 34.93 19.83
C THR A 124 1.22 35.96 18.78
N ARG A 125 -0.01 36.45 18.93
CA ARG A 125 -0.65 37.46 18.08
C ARG A 125 0.25 38.68 17.84
N SER A 126 0.59 38.97 16.59
CA SER A 126 0.92 40.32 16.13
C SER A 126 0.37 40.57 14.72
N THR A 127 -0.49 41.56 14.62
CA THR A 127 -1.58 41.71 13.64
C THR A 127 -1.16 42.28 12.27
N ALA A 128 0.08 42.05 11.84
CA ALA A 128 0.54 42.35 10.48
C ALA A 128 1.19 41.13 9.77
N LEU A 129 1.41 40.03 10.49
CA LEU A 129 1.99 38.78 9.97
C LEU A 129 0.96 37.80 9.38
N THR A 130 -0.33 38.06 9.49
CA THR A 130 -1.39 37.09 9.16
C THR A 130 -1.49 36.75 7.66
N GLN A 131 -1.16 37.67 6.76
CA GLN A 131 -1.25 37.41 5.30
C GLN A 131 -0.05 36.61 4.78
N LEU A 132 1.16 36.90 5.28
CA LEU A 132 2.37 36.15 4.96
C LEU A 132 2.38 34.79 5.64
N GLU A 133 1.91 34.70 6.88
CA GLU A 133 1.75 33.44 7.61
C GLU A 133 0.73 32.52 6.93
N SER A 134 -0.44 33.05 6.55
CA SER A 134 -1.44 32.29 5.80
C SER A 134 -0.91 31.81 4.44
N SER A 135 -0.14 32.65 3.73
CA SER A 135 0.50 32.27 2.47
C SER A 135 1.56 31.18 2.66
N CYS A 136 2.37 31.27 3.72
CA CYS A 136 3.40 30.29 4.04
C CYS A 136 2.81 28.92 4.40
N VAL A 137 1.76 28.91 5.23
CA VAL A 137 1.02 27.70 5.60
C VAL A 137 0.38 27.05 4.36
N SER A 138 -0.26 27.86 3.51
CA SER A 138 -0.84 27.37 2.25
C SER A 138 0.21 26.78 1.31
N ILE A 139 1.38 27.42 1.16
CA ILE A 139 2.48 26.88 0.34
C ILE A 139 3.01 25.57 0.95
N HIS A 140 3.15 25.48 2.27
CA HIS A 140 3.61 24.27 2.93
C HIS A 140 2.66 23.09 2.69
N GLU A 141 1.35 23.34 2.77
CA GLU A 141 0.31 22.33 2.49
C GLU A 141 0.38 21.85 1.04
N ILE A 142 0.50 22.77 0.07
CA ILE A 142 0.65 22.43 -1.35
C ILE A 142 1.95 21.64 -1.58
N LEU A 143 3.06 22.03 -0.94
CA LEU A 143 4.33 21.31 -1.05
C LEU A 143 4.28 19.91 -0.46
N LYS A 144 3.52 19.71 0.63
CA LYS A 144 3.28 18.39 1.21
C LYS A 144 2.52 17.49 0.23
N VAL A 145 1.45 18.00 -0.39
CA VAL A 145 0.69 17.27 -1.41
C VAL A 145 1.57 16.93 -2.63
N VAL A 146 2.39 17.89 -3.08
CA VAL A 146 3.32 17.65 -4.20
C VAL A 146 4.38 16.60 -3.83
N ALA A 147 4.97 16.68 -2.64
CA ALA A 147 5.97 15.71 -2.19
C ALA A 147 5.39 14.29 -2.08
N ASP A 148 4.17 14.16 -1.56
CA ASP A 148 3.46 12.88 -1.53
C ASP A 148 3.19 12.37 -2.95
N SER A 149 2.68 13.23 -3.83
CA SER A 149 2.44 12.86 -5.24
C SER A 149 3.71 12.40 -5.95
N GLN A 150 4.84 13.08 -5.75
CA GLN A 150 6.13 12.69 -6.34
C GLN A 150 6.59 11.33 -5.85
N THR A 151 6.38 11.04 -4.56
CA THR A 151 6.70 9.73 -3.98
C THR A 151 5.85 8.63 -4.60
N ARG A 152 4.54 8.89 -4.79
CA ARG A 152 3.63 7.97 -5.50
C ARG A 152 4.06 7.74 -6.95
N TYR A 153 4.46 8.78 -7.67
CA TYR A 153 4.95 8.65 -9.05
C TYR A 153 6.24 7.83 -9.13
N ARG A 154 7.20 8.08 -8.24
CA ARG A 154 8.47 7.33 -8.18
C ARG A 154 8.23 5.84 -7.91
N LEU A 155 7.33 5.51 -6.99
CA LEU A 155 6.99 4.12 -6.69
C LEU A 155 6.34 3.43 -7.91
N ARG A 156 5.44 4.13 -8.60
CA ARG A 156 4.77 3.59 -9.79
C ARG A 156 5.75 3.38 -10.95
N GLU A 157 6.67 4.31 -11.19
CA GLU A 157 7.71 4.18 -12.20
C GLU A 157 8.64 2.99 -11.90
N ALA A 158 9.05 2.81 -10.65
CA ALA A 158 9.85 1.66 -10.24
C ALA A 158 9.12 0.33 -10.52
N HIS A 159 7.83 0.25 -10.18
CA HIS A 159 7.01 -0.93 -10.44
C HIS A 159 6.81 -1.21 -11.94
N ASP A 160 6.50 -0.18 -12.71
CA ASP A 160 6.28 -0.29 -14.15
C ASP A 160 7.58 -0.69 -14.86
N ARG A 161 8.74 -0.23 -14.38
CA ARG A 161 10.06 -0.65 -14.86
C ARG A 161 10.30 -2.14 -14.61
N THR A 162 10.03 -2.64 -13.40
CA THR A 162 10.17 -4.08 -13.09
C THR A 162 9.26 -4.94 -13.96
N LYS A 163 8.02 -4.51 -14.21
CA LYS A 163 7.12 -5.22 -15.14
C LYS A 163 7.65 -5.25 -16.57
N ALA A 164 8.18 -4.13 -17.06
CA ALA A 164 8.76 -4.03 -18.39
C ALA A 164 9.94 -5.00 -18.55
N GLU A 165 10.81 -5.09 -17.54
CA GLU A 165 11.96 -6.02 -17.54
C GLU A 165 11.51 -7.49 -17.59
N HIS A 166 10.52 -7.89 -16.79
CA HIS A 166 9.97 -9.26 -16.84
C HIS A 166 9.28 -9.61 -18.17
N LEU A 167 8.59 -8.65 -18.77
CA LEU A 167 7.96 -8.85 -20.09
C LEU A 167 9.03 -9.03 -21.18
N LEU A 168 10.08 -8.20 -21.14
CA LEU A 168 11.19 -8.29 -22.08
C LEU A 168 11.89 -9.65 -21.98
N GLU A 169 12.15 -10.13 -20.77
CA GLU A 169 12.80 -11.43 -20.53
C GLU A 169 11.97 -12.57 -21.13
N ARG A 170 10.65 -12.59 -20.84
CA ARG A 170 9.73 -13.60 -21.37
C ARG A 170 9.67 -13.60 -22.90
N VAL A 171 9.56 -12.41 -23.50
CA VAL A 171 9.51 -12.25 -24.96
C VAL A 171 10.83 -12.68 -25.60
N THR A 172 11.96 -12.34 -24.97
CA THR A 172 13.29 -12.74 -25.44
C THR A 172 13.46 -14.26 -25.41
N TYR A 173 13.07 -14.90 -24.31
CA TYR A 173 13.15 -16.35 -24.17
C TYR A 173 12.32 -17.09 -25.23
N TRP A 174 11.10 -16.63 -25.48
CA TRP A 174 10.24 -17.23 -26.51
C TRP A 174 10.80 -16.94 -27.92
N SER A 175 11.27 -15.72 -28.20
CA SER A 175 11.89 -15.40 -29.49
C SER A 175 13.13 -16.24 -29.78
N PHE A 176 13.94 -16.51 -28.75
CA PHE A 176 15.11 -17.39 -28.86
C PHE A 176 14.70 -18.83 -29.19
N GLY A 177 13.68 -19.37 -28.51
CA GLY A 177 13.14 -20.70 -28.79
C GLY A 177 12.62 -20.84 -30.23
N GLN A 178 11.88 -19.83 -30.72
CA GLN A 178 11.43 -19.77 -32.12
C GLN A 178 12.60 -19.79 -33.11
N THR A 179 13.64 -19.02 -32.84
CA THR A 179 14.83 -18.94 -33.70
C THR A 179 15.52 -20.31 -33.79
N VAL A 180 15.70 -21.00 -32.67
CA VAL A 180 16.27 -22.36 -32.64
C VAL A 180 15.40 -23.34 -33.44
N MET A 181 14.07 -23.27 -33.30
CA MET A 181 13.15 -24.12 -34.03
C MET A 181 13.24 -23.93 -35.55
N LEU A 182 13.41 -22.70 -36.04
CA LEU A 182 13.63 -22.42 -37.46
C LEU A 182 14.93 -23.05 -37.99
N PHE A 183 16.02 -23.02 -37.21
CA PHE A 183 17.26 -23.70 -37.59
C PHE A 183 17.08 -25.22 -37.69
N VAL A 184 16.40 -25.83 -36.73
CA VAL A 184 16.11 -27.28 -36.74
C VAL A 184 15.30 -27.67 -37.97
N ILE A 185 14.26 -26.88 -38.30
CA ILE A 185 13.45 -27.10 -39.50
C ILE A 185 14.32 -26.97 -40.75
N GLY A 186 15.18 -25.94 -40.85
CA GLY A 186 16.07 -25.75 -41.98
C GLY A 186 17.05 -26.90 -42.19
N ILE A 187 17.68 -27.41 -41.12
CA ILE A 187 18.57 -28.58 -41.18
C ILE A 187 17.77 -29.81 -41.63
N SER A 188 16.60 -30.03 -41.04
CA SER A 188 15.72 -31.16 -41.36
C SER A 188 15.31 -31.14 -42.84
N GLN A 189 14.95 -29.97 -43.38
CA GLN A 189 14.63 -29.79 -44.79
C GLN A 189 15.82 -30.16 -45.69
N VAL A 190 17.03 -29.72 -45.37
CA VAL A 190 18.23 -30.05 -46.15
C VAL A 190 18.55 -31.54 -46.09
N MET A 191 18.42 -32.18 -44.92
CA MET A 191 18.62 -33.63 -44.78
C MET A 191 17.60 -34.44 -45.58
N LEU A 192 16.32 -34.05 -45.53
CA LEU A 192 15.26 -34.69 -46.31
C LEU A 192 15.53 -34.57 -47.81
N LEU A 193 15.86 -33.37 -48.31
CA LEU A 193 16.21 -33.18 -49.71
C LEU A 193 17.43 -34.01 -50.12
N ARG A 194 18.50 -34.03 -49.30
CA ARG A 194 19.66 -34.88 -49.55
C ARG A 194 19.30 -36.37 -49.56
N SER A 195 18.37 -36.81 -48.70
CA SER A 195 17.89 -38.19 -48.67
C SER A 195 17.11 -38.56 -49.92
N PHE A 196 16.35 -37.65 -50.52
CA PHE A 196 15.65 -37.90 -51.79
C PHE A 196 16.60 -38.01 -52.98
N PHE A 197 17.71 -37.27 -52.97
CA PHE A 197 18.70 -37.28 -54.06
C PHE A 197 19.86 -38.27 -53.86
N THR A 198 19.98 -38.90 -52.70
CA THR A 198 21.00 -39.93 -52.45
C THR A 198 20.41 -41.30 -52.78
N GLU A 199 20.68 -41.81 -53.99
CA GLU A 199 20.44 -43.22 -54.30
C GLU A 199 21.29 -44.10 -53.38
N LYS A 200 20.65 -45.07 -52.72
CA LYS A 200 21.37 -46.13 -51.99
C LYS A 200 22.25 -46.86 -53.00
N LYS A 201 23.57 -46.63 -52.96
CA LYS A 201 24.55 -47.58 -53.51
C LYS A 201 24.40 -48.89 -52.74
N GLY A 202 23.59 -49.79 -53.28
CA GLY A 202 23.53 -51.17 -52.83
C GLY A 202 24.95 -51.71 -52.82
N SER A 203 25.39 -52.18 -51.66
CA SER A 203 26.65 -52.91 -51.54
C SER A 203 26.60 -54.08 -52.52
N VAL A 204 27.44 -54.02 -53.54
CA VAL A 204 27.83 -55.19 -54.31
C VAL A 204 28.63 -56.07 -53.36
N ALA A 205 27.95 -56.96 -52.65
CA ALA A 205 28.58 -58.13 -52.05
C ALA A 205 28.84 -59.12 -53.19
N ALA A 206 29.99 -58.96 -53.84
CA ALA A 206 30.57 -60.03 -54.64
C ALA A 206 30.94 -61.17 -53.67
N THR A 207 30.14 -62.22 -53.63
CA THR A 207 30.54 -63.51 -53.06
C THR A 207 30.65 -64.50 -54.20
N THR A 208 31.78 -65.17 -54.13
CA THR A 208 32.52 -66.00 -55.08
C THR A 208 31.75 -67.20 -55.61
#